data_AF-A0A0Q5QV55-F1
#
_entry.id   AF-A0A0Q5QV55-F1
#
_cell.length_a   1.000
_cell.length_b   1.000
_cell.length_c   1.000
_cell.angle_alpha   90.00
_cell.angle_beta   90.00
_cell.angle_gamma   90.00
#
_symmetry.space_group_name_H-M   'P 1'
#
loop_
_entity.id
_entity.type
_entity.pdbx_description
1 polymer ?
#
loop_
_entity_poly.entity_id
_entity_poly.type
_entity_poly.pdbx_seq_one_letter_code
_entity_poly.pdbx_strand_id
1 'polypeptide(L)'
;MTRSRFGVRRLIATTRRRTMVIGALVVVALLAVAVGLTVAVMPAPLARVLGIHDTGIDHTCVAATPQTPIGVAAGSGLLSLSDADLARTLDLTVAGGMRWIRFDVPWSSVEATRGQYDWAATDRVVDAARARGLTVLGIVDTTPTWARLPGALDKEFSLPNDTAAFGNFAGLAARRYADRITAWEVWNEPNIVNFAAPAPDVAVYGRMLTAASIAIRTNAAPGVTIVTAGLSPAVDEGGNIAPTRFLSTLYRVANSSTWDAVGIHPYSYPYLPLDSSSKSFNAFAQLPALYATMRRNGDGAKKLWVTEYGAPTGGTDKQKVSEQFQADSLFSAIMSTRSRGHFGPFFVYSLRDAGTDRSDAEDNFGLLRNDFSPKKAYDEVRAAADCR
;
A
#
# COMPACT_ATOMS: atom_id res chain seq x y z
N MET A 1 49.56 53.41 -24.63
CA MET A 1 48.96 53.70 -25.96
C MET A 1 47.62 52.99 -26.01
N THR A 2 46.56 53.69 -25.59
CA THR A 2 45.56 54.41 -26.42
C THR A 2 44.39 53.49 -26.79
N ARG A 3 43.26 53.59 -26.08
CA ARG A 3 42.10 54.50 -26.33
C ARG A 3 41.19 53.89 -27.41
N SER A 4 39.86 54.03 -27.42
CA SER A 4 38.86 54.66 -26.57
C SER A 4 37.53 54.52 -27.32
N ARG A 5 36.43 54.29 -26.59
CA ARG A 5 35.07 54.87 -26.68
C ARG A 5 34.62 55.54 -28.00
N PHE A 6 33.35 55.34 -28.35
CA PHE A 6 32.27 56.34 -28.51
C PHE A 6 30.99 55.55 -28.88
N GLY A 7 29.76 55.79 -28.41
CA GLY A 7 29.23 56.88 -27.61
C GLY A 7 27.86 57.33 -28.17
N VAL A 8 26.82 57.20 -27.32
CA VAL A 8 25.76 58.20 -27.07
C VAL A 8 24.67 58.41 -28.15
N ARG A 9 23.38 58.28 -27.76
CA ARG A 9 22.47 59.43 -27.59
C ARG A 9 21.13 59.05 -26.93
N ARG A 10 20.83 59.80 -25.86
CA ARG A 10 19.53 60.00 -25.20
C ARG A 10 18.61 60.85 -26.10
N LEU A 11 17.29 60.71 -25.94
CA LEU A 11 16.36 61.84 -26.00
C LEU A 11 15.32 61.76 -24.86
N ILE A 12 14.90 62.93 -24.40
CA ILE A 12 14.18 63.28 -23.17
C ILE A 12 12.73 63.72 -23.52
N ALA A 13 11.83 63.64 -22.52
CA ALA A 13 10.65 64.51 -22.22
C ALA A 13 9.31 63.74 -22.15
N THR A 14 8.76 63.44 -20.95
CA THR A 14 7.77 64.23 -20.15
C THR A 14 6.51 64.63 -20.94
N THR A 15 5.27 64.29 -20.54
CA THR A 15 4.48 65.00 -19.51
C THR A 15 3.14 64.30 -19.16
N ARG A 16 2.78 64.40 -17.86
CA ARG A 16 1.53 64.18 -17.09
C ARG A 16 0.15 64.04 -17.80
N ARG A 17 -0.71 63.21 -17.18
CA ARG A 17 -2.03 63.62 -16.60
C ARG A 17 -2.45 62.72 -15.43
N ARG A 18 -2.95 63.34 -14.34
CA ARG A 18 -3.56 62.79 -13.12
C ARG A 18 -5.04 63.20 -13.08
N THR A 19 -5.93 62.31 -12.64
CA THR A 19 -7.17 62.47 -11.79
C THR A 19 -8.04 61.20 -11.98
N MET A 20 -8.82 60.61 -11.06
CA MET A 20 -9.25 60.80 -9.65
C MET A 20 -9.91 59.44 -9.21
N VAL A 21 -9.59 58.87 -8.04
CA VAL A 21 -10.45 58.64 -6.82
C VAL A 21 -11.88 58.12 -7.11
N ILE A 22 -12.38 56.99 -6.56
CA ILE A 22 -13.07 56.71 -5.26
C ILE A 22 -13.56 55.23 -5.40
N GLY A 23 -13.66 54.32 -4.42
CA GLY A 23 -13.62 54.34 -2.96
C GLY A 23 -13.76 52.91 -2.39
N ALA A 24 -13.54 52.78 -1.09
CA ALA A 24 -13.43 51.53 -0.34
C ALA A 24 -14.76 51.06 0.29
N LEU A 25 -14.87 49.72 0.43
CA LEU A 25 -15.46 48.90 1.52
C LEU A 25 -16.57 49.47 2.42
N VAL A 26 -17.70 48.74 2.52
CA VAL A 26 -18.40 48.46 3.80
C VAL A 26 -19.04 47.05 3.75
N VAL A 27 -18.72 46.26 4.78
CA VAL A 27 -19.33 44.99 5.21
C VAL A 27 -20.51 45.29 6.14
N VAL A 28 -21.57 44.46 6.14
CA VAL A 28 -22.27 43.93 7.36
C VAL A 28 -23.44 43.01 6.96
N ALA A 29 -23.47 41.85 7.60
CA ALA A 29 -24.47 40.78 7.56
C ALA A 29 -25.72 41.08 8.41
N LEU A 30 -26.80 40.29 8.23
CA LEU A 30 -27.79 39.80 9.23
C LEU A 30 -28.94 39.09 8.45
N LEU A 31 -29.03 37.75 8.41
CA LEU A 31 -29.61 36.77 9.36
C LEU A 31 -31.14 36.50 9.21
N ALA A 32 -31.42 35.30 8.69
CA ALA A 32 -32.43 34.30 9.09
C ALA A 32 -33.96 34.48 8.87
N VAL A 33 -34.52 33.49 8.16
CA VAL A 33 -35.64 32.57 8.51
C VAL A 33 -36.66 32.44 7.37
N ALA A 34 -36.65 31.28 6.69
CA ALA A 34 -37.87 30.59 6.26
C ALA A 34 -37.54 29.11 5.98
N VAL A 35 -38.00 28.24 6.87
CA VAL A 35 -38.08 26.80 6.70
C VAL A 35 -39.09 26.50 5.60
N GLY A 36 -38.69 25.74 4.57
CA GLY A 36 -39.60 25.27 3.53
C GLY A 36 -38.87 24.44 2.48
N LEU A 37 -39.26 23.18 2.37
CA LEU A 37 -38.84 22.19 1.37
C LEU A 37 -38.29 22.78 0.05
N THR A 38 -37.03 22.48 -0.24
CA THR A 38 -36.62 21.75 -1.45
C THR A 38 -35.12 21.50 -1.32
N VAL A 39 -34.72 20.23 -1.16
CA VAL A 39 -33.39 19.81 -1.59
C VAL A 39 -33.39 20.01 -3.10
N ALA A 40 -33.01 21.20 -3.54
CA ALA A 40 -32.75 21.46 -4.94
C ALA A 40 -31.60 20.54 -5.32
N VAL A 41 -31.93 19.49 -6.06
CA VAL A 41 -30.95 18.68 -6.80
C VAL A 41 -30.12 19.67 -7.61
N MET A 42 -28.90 19.91 -7.18
CA MET A 42 -27.99 20.72 -7.98
C MET A 42 -27.78 19.97 -9.29
N PRO A 43 -27.90 20.64 -10.45
CA PRO A 43 -27.56 20.00 -11.70
C PRO A 43 -26.07 19.62 -11.67
N ALA A 44 -25.78 18.38 -12.09
CA ALA A 44 -24.45 17.76 -12.11
C ALA A 44 -23.26 18.64 -12.60
N PRO A 45 -23.42 19.66 -13.48
CA PRO A 45 -22.30 20.50 -13.89
C PRO A 45 -21.71 21.35 -12.76
N LEU A 46 -22.47 21.71 -11.73
CA LEU A 46 -21.99 22.56 -10.62
C LEU A 46 -21.20 21.76 -9.56
N ALA A 47 -21.57 20.51 -9.32
CA ALA A 47 -20.81 19.60 -8.43
C ALA A 47 -19.39 19.32 -8.97
N ARG A 48 -19.26 19.26 -10.31
CA ARG A 48 -17.97 19.08 -11.01
C ARG A 48 -17.00 20.24 -10.83
N VAL A 49 -17.49 21.47 -10.62
CA VAL A 49 -16.66 22.66 -10.43
C VAL A 49 -16.15 22.78 -8.98
N LEU A 50 -16.81 22.12 -8.02
CA LEU A 50 -16.47 22.15 -6.59
C LEU A 50 -15.68 20.93 -6.11
N GLY A 51 -15.33 19.99 -6.98
CA GLY A 51 -14.56 18.78 -6.59
C GLY A 51 -15.32 17.83 -5.65
N ILE A 52 -16.64 18.00 -5.49
CA ILE A 52 -17.50 17.07 -4.76
C ILE A 52 -17.91 15.99 -5.77
N HIS A 53 -17.03 15.00 -5.94
CA HIS A 53 -17.39 13.77 -6.62
C HIS A 53 -18.08 12.87 -5.59
N ASP A 54 -19.42 12.97 -5.52
CA ASP A 54 -20.20 11.83 -5.06
C ASP A 54 -20.00 10.73 -6.11
N THR A 55 -19.31 9.66 -5.73
CA THR A 55 -19.06 8.52 -6.62
C THR A 55 -20.35 7.73 -6.87
N GLY A 56 -21.43 8.01 -6.15
CA GLY A 56 -22.69 7.28 -6.22
C GLY A 56 -22.58 5.86 -5.66
N ILE A 57 -21.53 5.55 -4.90
CA ILE A 57 -21.37 4.26 -4.23
C ILE A 57 -22.31 4.23 -3.02
N ASP A 58 -23.14 3.20 -2.95
CA ASP A 58 -23.94 2.91 -1.76
C ASP A 58 -23.06 2.21 -0.73
N HIS A 59 -22.86 2.86 0.43
CA HIS A 59 -22.05 2.35 1.54
C HIS A 59 -22.84 1.41 2.46
N THR A 60 -24.04 0.98 2.04
CA THR A 60 -24.79 -0.05 2.74
C THR A 60 -24.05 -1.37 2.65
N CYS A 61 -23.50 -1.81 3.78
CA CYS A 61 -22.84 -3.10 3.82
C CYS A 61 -23.85 -4.25 3.78
N VAL A 62 -23.53 -5.28 2.99
CA VAL A 62 -24.27 -6.54 2.95
C VAL A 62 -23.43 -7.61 3.63
N ALA A 63 -23.96 -8.15 4.74
CA ALA A 63 -23.36 -9.27 5.45
C ALA A 63 -23.13 -10.45 4.50
N ALA A 64 -21.90 -10.98 4.48
CA ALA A 64 -21.54 -12.18 3.74
C ALA A 64 -21.02 -13.26 4.69
N THR A 65 -21.10 -14.53 4.33
CA THR A 65 -20.46 -15.64 5.05
C THR A 65 -19.90 -16.63 4.03
N PRO A 66 -18.61 -17.03 4.13
CA PRO A 66 -17.58 -16.56 5.06
C PRO A 66 -17.12 -15.13 4.74
N GLN A 67 -16.53 -14.45 5.74
CA GLN A 67 -15.97 -13.10 5.59
C GLN A 67 -14.46 -13.13 5.56
N THR A 68 -13.88 -12.40 4.60
CA THR A 68 -12.46 -12.09 4.59
C THR A 68 -12.10 -11.15 5.76
N PRO A 69 -11.14 -11.50 6.63
CA PRO A 69 -10.64 -10.59 7.66
C PRO A 69 -9.96 -9.35 7.06
N ILE A 70 -10.05 -8.22 7.76
CA ILE A 70 -9.36 -6.98 7.38
C ILE A 70 -8.13 -6.79 8.27
N GLY A 71 -7.03 -6.39 7.66
CA GLY A 71 -5.78 -6.01 8.31
C GLY A 71 -5.24 -4.68 7.85
N VAL A 72 -4.14 -4.28 8.46
CA VAL A 72 -3.34 -3.11 8.05
C VAL A 72 -2.03 -3.60 7.47
N ALA A 73 -1.66 -3.11 6.29
CA ALA A 73 -0.30 -3.15 5.80
C ALA A 73 0.46 -1.94 6.34
N ALA A 74 1.36 -2.19 7.28
CA ALA A 74 2.05 -1.14 8.02
C ALA A 74 3.52 -0.95 7.58
N GLY A 75 4.05 -1.90 6.81
CA GLY A 75 5.42 -1.86 6.31
C GLY A 75 6.48 -1.90 7.41
N SER A 76 7.71 -1.52 7.06
CA SER A 76 8.81 -1.29 8.01
C SER A 76 8.61 -0.06 8.91
N GLY A 77 7.65 0.82 8.60
CA GLY A 77 7.38 2.04 9.38
C GLY A 77 7.06 1.77 10.85
N LEU A 78 6.46 0.62 11.19
CA LEU A 78 6.21 0.25 12.59
C LEU A 78 7.49 0.07 13.41
N LEU A 79 8.58 -0.37 12.77
CA LEU A 79 9.82 -0.71 13.44
C LEU A 79 10.48 0.53 14.07
N SER A 80 10.27 1.71 13.50
CA SER A 80 10.90 2.97 13.91
C SER A 80 10.03 3.86 14.81
N LEU A 81 8.76 3.52 15.03
CA LEU A 81 7.86 4.32 15.88
C LEU A 81 8.36 4.39 17.33
N SER A 82 7.99 5.45 18.06
CA SER A 82 8.11 5.44 19.53
C SER A 82 7.17 4.39 20.14
N ASP A 83 7.42 3.96 21.38
CA ASP A 83 6.54 2.99 22.06
C ASP A 83 5.10 3.50 22.19
N ALA A 84 4.94 4.80 22.44
CA ALA A 84 3.65 5.45 22.52
C ALA A 84 2.92 5.45 21.18
N ASP A 85 3.61 5.77 20.08
CA ASP A 85 3.02 5.78 18.74
C ASP A 85 2.74 4.37 18.24
N LEU A 86 3.60 3.39 18.53
CA LEU A 86 3.36 1.98 18.22
C LEU A 86 2.13 1.47 18.96
N ALA A 87 2.04 1.70 20.27
CA ALA A 87 0.87 1.32 21.06
C ALA A 87 -0.41 1.95 20.51
N ARG A 88 -0.39 3.26 20.25
CA ARG A 88 -1.55 3.99 19.70
C ARG A 88 -1.95 3.51 18.32
N THR A 89 -0.98 3.22 17.44
CA THR A 89 -1.22 2.67 16.11
C THR A 89 -1.91 1.30 16.20
N LEU A 90 -1.43 0.41 17.07
CA LEU A 90 -2.03 -0.92 17.23
C LEU A 90 -3.40 -0.86 17.94
N ASP A 91 -3.59 0.05 18.90
CA ASP A 91 -4.88 0.26 19.57
C ASP A 91 -5.94 0.75 18.57
N LEU A 92 -5.58 1.70 17.69
CA LEU A 92 -6.47 2.19 16.63
C LEU A 92 -6.70 1.14 15.54
N THR A 93 -5.74 0.25 15.29
CA THR A 93 -5.96 -0.91 14.41
C THR A 93 -7.09 -1.79 14.97
N VAL A 94 -7.06 -2.12 16.27
CA VAL A 94 -8.10 -2.93 16.92
C VAL A 94 -9.45 -2.18 16.96
N ALA A 95 -9.42 -0.89 17.31
CA ALA A 95 -10.62 -0.04 17.42
C ALA A 95 -11.30 0.20 16.05
N GLY A 96 -10.53 0.18 14.96
CA GLY A 96 -11.06 0.21 13.59
C GLY A 96 -11.58 -1.15 13.10
N GLY A 97 -11.73 -2.14 13.98
CA GLY A 97 -12.27 -3.47 13.62
C GLY A 97 -11.29 -4.39 12.88
N MET A 98 -10.08 -3.90 12.56
CA MET A 98 -9.04 -4.69 11.90
C MET A 98 -8.43 -5.69 12.88
N ARG A 99 -8.07 -6.88 12.39
CA ARG A 99 -7.61 -8.01 13.21
C ARG A 99 -6.28 -8.59 12.76
N TRP A 100 -5.73 -8.06 11.67
CA TRP A 100 -4.45 -8.46 11.13
C TRP A 100 -3.50 -7.26 11.05
N ILE A 101 -2.21 -7.51 11.25
CA ILE A 101 -1.13 -6.59 10.95
C ILE A 101 -0.13 -7.27 10.02
N ARG A 102 0.23 -6.59 8.94
CA ARG A 102 1.31 -6.98 8.03
C ARG A 102 2.46 -6.00 8.21
N PHE A 103 3.65 -6.50 8.54
CA PHE A 103 4.83 -5.67 8.79
C PHE A 103 6.12 -6.42 8.44
N ASP A 104 7.17 -5.65 8.22
CA ASP A 104 8.44 -6.14 7.68
C ASP A 104 9.31 -6.77 8.76
N VAL A 105 9.94 -7.89 8.40
CA VAL A 105 11.05 -8.52 9.11
C VAL A 105 12.27 -8.41 8.20
N PRO A 106 12.87 -7.19 8.10
CA PRO A 106 13.89 -6.89 7.10
C PRO A 106 15.21 -7.58 7.42
N TRP A 107 15.66 -8.47 6.53
CA TRP A 107 16.93 -9.17 6.68
C TRP A 107 18.11 -8.20 6.74
N SER A 108 18.07 -7.12 5.96
CA SER A 108 19.11 -6.09 5.92
C SER A 108 19.38 -5.44 7.28
N SER A 109 18.32 -5.21 8.05
CA SER A 109 18.39 -4.53 9.34
C SER A 109 18.65 -5.54 10.47
N VAL A 110 17.98 -6.69 10.43
CA VAL A 110 18.14 -7.72 11.47
C VAL A 110 19.53 -8.36 11.40
N GLU A 111 20.07 -8.64 10.21
CA GLU A 111 21.39 -9.26 10.03
C GLU A 111 22.33 -8.36 9.22
N ALA A 112 22.44 -7.09 9.64
CA ALA A 112 23.29 -6.11 8.97
C ALA A 112 24.75 -6.58 8.84
N THR A 113 25.25 -7.31 9.85
CA THR A 113 26.53 -8.02 9.82
C THR A 113 26.27 -9.51 9.87
N ARG A 114 26.85 -10.27 8.92
CA ARG A 114 26.65 -11.72 8.80
C ARG A 114 26.86 -12.44 10.14
N GLY A 115 25.87 -13.19 10.57
CA GLY A 115 25.85 -13.96 11.82
C GLY A 115 25.57 -13.16 13.09
N GLN A 116 25.35 -11.84 13.00
CA GLN A 116 24.96 -10.99 14.13
C GLN A 116 23.53 -10.51 13.92
N TYR A 117 22.65 -10.89 14.83
CA TYR A 117 21.22 -10.64 14.70
C TYR A 117 20.72 -9.63 15.74
N ASP A 118 20.09 -8.55 15.29
CA ASP A 118 19.34 -7.62 16.13
C ASP A 118 17.85 -7.74 15.84
N TRP A 119 17.12 -8.34 16.77
CA TRP A 119 15.67 -8.55 16.69
C TRP A 119 14.87 -7.52 17.50
N ALA A 120 15.51 -6.52 18.12
CA ALA A 120 14.85 -5.67 19.12
C ALA A 120 13.61 -4.96 18.55
N ALA A 121 13.71 -4.39 17.36
CA ALA A 121 12.60 -3.68 16.73
C ALA A 121 11.46 -4.61 16.31
N THR A 122 11.77 -5.77 15.73
CA THR A 122 10.78 -6.76 15.27
C THR A 122 10.10 -7.45 16.44
N ASP A 123 10.84 -7.79 17.51
CA ASP A 123 10.27 -8.32 18.76
C ASP A 123 9.26 -7.37 19.36
N ARG A 124 9.63 -6.09 19.47
CA ARG A 124 8.76 -5.05 20.03
C ARG A 124 7.42 -4.97 19.28
N VAL A 125 7.45 -5.01 17.95
CA VAL A 125 6.23 -4.97 17.13
C VAL A 125 5.40 -6.25 17.28
N VAL A 126 6.02 -7.43 17.20
CA VAL A 126 5.32 -8.71 17.34
C VAL A 126 4.66 -8.81 18.72
N ASP A 127 5.39 -8.51 19.79
CA ASP A 127 4.85 -8.60 21.15
C ASP A 127 3.72 -7.60 21.38
N ALA A 128 3.87 -6.35 20.93
CA ALA A 128 2.83 -5.35 21.05
C ALA A 128 1.56 -5.70 20.25
N ALA A 129 1.70 -6.31 19.08
CA ALA A 129 0.58 -6.77 18.26
C ALA A 129 -0.14 -7.97 18.90
N ARG A 130 0.62 -8.96 19.37
CA ARG A 130 0.06 -10.17 20.00
C ARG A 130 -0.60 -9.88 21.34
N ALA A 131 -0.07 -8.95 22.14
CA ALA A 131 -0.70 -8.47 23.37
C ALA A 131 -2.12 -7.89 23.13
N ARG A 132 -2.42 -7.47 21.90
CA ARG A 132 -3.72 -6.93 21.47
C ARG A 132 -4.58 -7.94 20.72
N GLY A 133 -4.14 -9.19 20.63
CA GLY A 133 -4.85 -10.25 19.91
C GLY A 133 -4.83 -10.11 18.39
N LEU A 134 -3.96 -9.26 17.82
CA LEU A 134 -3.81 -9.13 16.37
C LEU A 134 -3.11 -10.36 15.80
N THR A 135 -3.59 -10.84 14.65
CA THR A 135 -2.89 -11.86 13.87
C THR A 135 -1.80 -11.20 13.02
N VAL A 136 -0.65 -11.85 12.89
CA VAL A 136 0.52 -11.25 12.25
C VAL A 136 0.82 -11.97 10.94
N LEU A 137 0.91 -11.20 9.86
CA LEU A 137 1.56 -11.58 8.61
C LEU A 137 2.96 -10.95 8.60
N GLY A 138 4.00 -11.75 8.87
CA GLY A 138 5.37 -11.26 8.76
C GLY A 138 5.82 -11.33 7.31
N ILE A 139 6.39 -10.24 6.77
CA ILE A 139 7.06 -10.28 5.47
C ILE A 139 8.57 -10.38 5.68
N VAL A 140 9.19 -11.43 5.15
CA VAL A 140 10.66 -11.50 5.08
C VAL A 140 11.08 -10.86 3.77
N ASP A 141 11.87 -9.80 3.85
CA ASP A 141 12.31 -9.02 2.70
C ASP A 141 13.69 -8.37 2.94
N THR A 142 14.10 -7.54 1.98
CA THR A 142 15.41 -6.86 1.90
C THR A 142 16.60 -7.83 1.88
N THR A 143 17.76 -7.33 1.46
CA THR A 143 18.99 -8.11 1.47
C THR A 143 20.10 -7.29 2.14
N PRO A 144 20.82 -7.84 3.16
CA PRO A 144 21.95 -7.14 3.76
C PRO A 144 23.09 -7.02 2.75
N THR A 145 23.91 -5.97 2.85
CA THR A 145 24.96 -5.66 1.86
C THR A 145 25.88 -6.84 1.55
N TRP A 146 26.21 -7.68 2.54
CA TRP A 146 27.07 -8.84 2.38
C TRP A 146 26.45 -10.01 1.58
N ALA A 147 25.12 -9.98 1.36
CA ALA A 147 24.37 -11.00 0.62
C ALA A 147 23.79 -10.49 -0.71
N ARG A 148 23.95 -9.20 -1.03
CA ARG A 148 23.46 -8.59 -2.28
C ARG A 148 24.23 -9.08 -3.50
N LEU A 149 23.60 -8.99 -4.67
CA LEU A 149 24.28 -9.19 -5.94
C LEU A 149 25.41 -8.16 -6.11
N PRO A 150 26.59 -8.52 -6.65
CA PRO A 150 27.69 -7.58 -6.85
C PRO A 150 27.31 -6.34 -7.68
N GLY A 151 26.38 -6.46 -8.63
CA GLY A 151 25.88 -5.35 -9.45
C GLY A 151 24.79 -4.48 -8.79
N ALA A 152 24.43 -4.75 -7.54
CA ALA A 152 23.35 -4.08 -6.83
C ALA A 152 23.66 -3.90 -5.32
N LEU A 153 24.94 -3.73 -4.96
CA LEU A 153 25.36 -3.59 -3.56
C LEU A 153 24.74 -2.37 -2.85
N ASP A 154 24.40 -1.32 -3.58
CA ASP A 154 23.74 -0.11 -3.08
C ASP A 154 22.20 -0.23 -3.03
N LYS A 155 21.63 -1.36 -3.46
CA LYS A 155 20.18 -1.58 -3.55
C LYS A 155 19.72 -2.56 -2.47
N GLU A 156 19.02 -2.05 -1.47
CA GLU A 156 18.48 -2.86 -0.38
C GLU A 156 17.52 -3.95 -0.84
N PHE A 157 16.65 -3.62 -1.81
CA PHE A 157 15.77 -4.57 -2.46
C PHE A 157 16.41 -5.26 -3.67
N SER A 158 17.70 -5.59 -3.57
CA SER A 158 18.31 -6.54 -4.48
C SER A 158 17.88 -7.96 -4.11
N LEU A 159 17.50 -8.77 -5.09
CA LEU A 159 17.34 -10.20 -4.84
C LEU A 159 18.68 -10.78 -4.34
N PRO A 160 18.67 -11.74 -3.41
CA PRO A 160 19.88 -12.23 -2.79
C PRO A 160 20.75 -13.00 -3.79
N ASN A 161 22.08 -12.83 -3.68
CA ASN A 161 23.05 -13.59 -4.47
C ASN A 161 23.00 -15.09 -4.17
N ASP A 162 22.57 -15.45 -2.95
CA ASP A 162 22.31 -16.82 -2.53
C ASP A 162 20.91 -16.94 -1.93
N THR A 163 20.01 -17.60 -2.66
CA THR A 163 18.63 -17.85 -2.22
C THR A 163 18.54 -18.75 -1.00
N ALA A 164 19.55 -19.60 -0.76
CA ALA A 164 19.59 -20.45 0.43
C ALA A 164 19.91 -19.63 1.70
N ALA A 165 20.76 -18.61 1.61
CA ALA A 165 21.02 -17.70 2.70
C ALA A 165 19.76 -16.94 3.13
N PHE A 166 18.97 -16.46 2.17
CA PHE A 166 17.66 -15.87 2.44
C PHE A 166 16.70 -16.88 3.10
N GLY A 167 16.65 -18.11 2.58
CA GLY A 167 15.84 -19.18 3.17
C GLY A 167 16.24 -19.48 4.62
N ASN A 168 17.53 -19.51 4.92
CA ASN A 168 18.03 -19.68 6.29
C ASN A 168 17.55 -18.56 7.21
N PHE A 169 17.65 -17.30 6.79
CA PHE A 169 17.14 -16.17 7.56
C PHE A 169 15.62 -16.28 7.80
N ALA A 170 14.84 -16.60 6.78
CA ALA A 170 13.40 -16.83 6.92
C ALA A 170 13.08 -17.95 7.93
N GLY A 171 13.86 -19.02 7.95
CA GLY A 171 13.77 -20.08 8.96
C GLY A 171 14.14 -19.61 10.38
N LEU A 172 15.13 -18.73 10.53
CA LEU A 172 15.48 -18.12 11.83
C LEU A 172 14.33 -17.26 12.36
N ALA A 173 13.75 -16.41 11.51
CA ALA A 173 12.60 -15.56 11.86
C ALA A 173 11.37 -16.43 12.24
N ALA A 174 11.08 -17.46 11.45
CA ALA A 174 10.01 -18.41 11.73
C ALA A 174 10.19 -19.14 13.06
N ARG A 175 11.41 -19.58 13.39
CA ARG A 175 11.71 -20.21 14.68
C ARG A 175 11.50 -19.24 15.84
N ARG A 176 11.97 -18.01 15.69
CA ARG A 176 11.90 -16.97 16.73
C ARG A 176 10.46 -16.64 17.10
N TYR A 177 9.58 -16.62 16.11
CA TYR A 177 8.18 -16.23 16.26
C TYR A 177 7.20 -17.39 16.08
N ALA A 178 7.64 -18.64 16.28
CA ALA A 178 6.87 -19.84 15.97
C ALA A 178 5.48 -19.86 16.65
N ASP A 179 5.35 -19.27 17.83
CA ASP A 179 4.14 -19.18 18.64
C ASP A 179 3.31 -17.89 18.41
N ARG A 180 3.85 -16.94 17.64
CA ARG A 180 3.33 -15.57 17.53
C ARG A 180 2.99 -15.16 16.09
N ILE A 181 3.65 -15.72 15.08
CA ILE A 181 3.38 -15.46 13.66
C ILE A 181 2.85 -16.72 13.00
N THR A 182 1.67 -16.62 12.38
CA THR A 182 0.96 -17.74 11.76
C THR A 182 0.98 -17.70 10.23
N ALA A 183 1.41 -16.59 9.64
CA ALA A 183 1.55 -16.44 8.20
C ALA A 183 2.82 -15.67 7.85
N TRP A 184 3.50 -16.11 6.79
CA TRP A 184 4.70 -15.48 6.26
C TRP A 184 4.54 -15.16 4.79
N GLU A 185 4.81 -13.91 4.42
CA GLU A 185 4.97 -13.48 3.05
C GLU A 185 6.45 -13.46 2.69
N VAL A 186 6.78 -13.97 1.51
CA VAL A 186 8.16 -14.06 1.06
C VAL A 186 8.41 -13.01 -0.01
N TRP A 187 9.15 -11.97 0.38
CA TRP A 187 9.53 -10.80 -0.43
C TRP A 187 8.40 -9.83 -0.76
N ASN A 188 8.76 -8.61 -1.17
CA ASN A 188 7.83 -7.56 -1.59
C ASN A 188 8.00 -7.26 -3.09
N GLU A 189 6.92 -7.27 -3.86
CA GLU A 189 6.87 -6.79 -5.26
C GLU A 189 8.05 -7.18 -6.18
N PRO A 190 8.43 -8.47 -6.26
CA PRO A 190 9.57 -8.93 -7.06
C PRO A 190 9.38 -8.74 -8.57
N ASN A 191 8.20 -8.30 -9.00
CA ASN A 191 7.86 -8.06 -10.40
C ASN A 191 8.23 -6.66 -10.90
N ILE A 192 8.72 -5.76 -10.02
CA ILE A 192 9.18 -4.43 -10.42
C ILE A 192 10.63 -4.17 -10.03
N VAL A 193 11.32 -3.36 -10.83
CA VAL A 193 12.77 -3.09 -10.70
C VAL A 193 13.13 -2.50 -9.34
N ASN A 194 12.25 -1.66 -8.77
CA ASN A 194 12.48 -1.02 -7.48
C ASN A 194 12.63 -2.01 -6.33
N PHE A 195 11.96 -3.17 -6.42
CA PHE A 195 11.98 -4.19 -5.39
C PHE A 195 12.68 -5.49 -5.81
N ALA A 196 13.34 -5.50 -6.97
CA ALA A 196 14.08 -6.65 -7.45
C ALA A 196 15.32 -6.22 -8.22
N ALA A 197 16.20 -5.45 -7.58
CA ALA A 197 17.42 -4.98 -8.21
C ALA A 197 18.40 -6.14 -8.49
N PRO A 198 19.13 -6.11 -9.63
CA PRO A 198 19.13 -5.05 -10.66
C PRO A 198 17.95 -5.14 -11.64
N ALA A 199 17.28 -6.30 -11.74
CA ALA A 199 16.06 -6.50 -12.53
C ALA A 199 15.25 -7.69 -11.98
N PRO A 200 13.91 -7.68 -12.13
CA PRO A 200 13.06 -8.81 -11.80
C PRO A 200 13.54 -10.13 -12.42
N ASP A 201 13.68 -11.18 -11.61
CA ASP A 201 14.00 -12.54 -12.04
C ASP A 201 13.06 -13.54 -11.34
N VAL A 202 12.07 -14.04 -12.10
CA VAL A 202 11.05 -14.95 -11.59
C VAL A 202 11.64 -16.31 -11.18
N ALA A 203 12.72 -16.77 -11.83
CA ALA A 203 13.35 -18.05 -11.51
C ALA A 203 14.18 -17.95 -10.22
N VAL A 204 14.90 -16.84 -10.02
CA VAL A 204 15.59 -16.55 -8.74
C VAL A 204 14.56 -16.42 -7.62
N TYR A 205 13.50 -15.63 -7.83
CA TYR A 205 12.42 -15.51 -6.85
C TYR A 205 11.76 -16.88 -6.54
N GLY A 206 11.51 -17.72 -7.55
CA GLY A 206 10.96 -19.06 -7.35
C GLY A 206 11.85 -19.99 -6.49
N ARG A 207 13.18 -19.92 -6.67
CA ARG A 207 14.13 -20.64 -5.82
C ARG A 207 14.17 -20.08 -4.40
N MET A 208 14.13 -18.75 -4.26
CA MET A 208 14.08 -18.05 -2.97
C MET A 208 12.81 -18.40 -2.18
N LEU A 209 11.64 -18.35 -2.83
CA LEU A 209 10.36 -18.76 -2.25
C LEU A 209 10.38 -20.21 -1.80
N THR A 210 10.94 -21.11 -2.62
CA THR A 210 11.08 -22.53 -2.27
C THR A 210 11.96 -22.72 -1.02
N ALA A 211 13.13 -22.09 -1.00
CA ALA A 211 14.06 -22.17 0.13
C ALA A 211 13.45 -21.61 1.43
N ALA A 212 12.83 -20.44 1.35
CA ALA A 212 12.14 -19.81 2.48
C ALA A 212 10.97 -20.67 2.98
N SER A 213 10.12 -21.18 2.08
CA SER A 213 8.98 -22.02 2.46
C SER A 213 9.41 -23.27 3.24
N ILE A 214 10.42 -23.99 2.74
CA ILE A 214 10.94 -25.19 3.40
C ILE A 214 11.49 -24.83 4.79
N ALA A 215 12.31 -23.78 4.88
CA ALA A 215 12.92 -23.36 6.13
C ALA A 215 11.88 -22.86 7.15
N ILE A 216 10.89 -22.07 6.71
CA ILE A 216 9.80 -21.59 7.56
C ILE A 216 8.98 -22.77 8.08
N ARG A 217 8.52 -23.68 7.21
CA ARG A 217 7.70 -24.83 7.64
C ARG A 217 8.46 -25.77 8.59
N THR A 218 9.78 -25.86 8.46
CA THR A 218 10.62 -26.66 9.37
C THR A 218 10.70 -26.04 10.77
N ASN A 219 10.58 -24.72 10.89
CA ASN A 219 10.88 -23.99 12.11
C ASN A 219 9.66 -23.33 12.79
N ALA A 220 8.55 -23.14 12.07
CA ALA A 220 7.33 -22.53 12.58
C ALA A 220 6.40 -23.54 13.27
N ALA A 221 5.33 -23.05 13.91
CA ALA A 221 4.26 -23.91 14.38
C ALA A 221 3.53 -24.62 13.21
N PRO A 222 2.97 -25.82 13.44
CA PRO A 222 2.13 -26.52 12.46
C PRO A 222 0.99 -25.64 11.96
N GLY A 223 0.72 -25.69 10.65
CA GLY A 223 -0.33 -24.89 10.02
C GLY A 223 0.08 -23.47 9.60
N VAL A 224 1.38 -23.13 9.67
CA VAL A 224 1.89 -21.87 9.12
C VAL A 224 1.49 -21.70 7.65
N THR A 225 0.99 -20.52 7.30
CA THR A 225 0.62 -20.16 5.92
C THR A 225 1.79 -19.47 5.23
N ILE A 226 2.15 -19.95 4.03
CA ILE A 226 3.14 -19.30 3.17
C ILE A 226 2.42 -18.56 2.05
N VAL A 227 2.63 -17.24 1.97
CA VAL A 227 2.09 -16.36 0.93
C VAL A 227 3.23 -15.99 -0.02
N THR A 228 3.00 -16.06 -1.33
CA THR A 228 3.93 -15.44 -2.29
C THR A 228 4.00 -13.94 -2.04
N ALA A 229 5.05 -13.28 -2.50
CA ALA A 229 5.10 -11.82 -2.56
C ALA A 229 3.83 -11.22 -3.18
N GLY A 230 3.37 -10.11 -2.62
CA GLY A 230 2.45 -9.19 -3.25
C GLY A 230 3.03 -8.64 -4.55
N LEU A 231 2.30 -8.80 -5.66
CA LEU A 231 2.73 -8.27 -6.96
C LEU A 231 2.21 -6.84 -7.16
N SER A 232 3.09 -5.93 -7.57
CA SER A 232 2.75 -4.53 -7.87
C SER A 232 1.97 -4.40 -9.19
N PRO A 233 1.10 -3.39 -9.38
CA PRO A 233 0.56 -3.06 -10.69
C PRO A 233 1.69 -2.72 -11.66
N ALA A 234 1.80 -3.47 -12.75
CA ALA A 234 2.85 -3.29 -13.74
C ALA A 234 2.38 -3.73 -15.12
N VAL A 235 3.01 -3.13 -16.14
CA VAL A 235 3.01 -3.59 -17.52
C VAL A 235 4.39 -4.18 -17.85
N ASP A 236 4.47 -5.00 -18.90
CA ASP A 236 5.72 -5.64 -19.35
C ASP A 236 6.66 -4.64 -20.05
N GLU A 237 7.12 -3.63 -19.33
CA GLU A 237 7.92 -2.51 -19.83
C GLU A 237 8.94 -2.06 -18.79
N GLY A 238 10.09 -1.53 -19.25
CA GLY A 238 11.10 -0.94 -18.37
C GLY A 238 11.75 -1.95 -17.41
N GLY A 239 11.70 -3.24 -17.74
CA GLY A 239 12.17 -4.33 -16.88
C GLY A 239 11.13 -4.85 -15.89
N ASN A 240 9.99 -4.18 -15.76
CA ASN A 240 8.87 -4.66 -14.94
C ASN A 240 8.13 -5.81 -15.64
N ILE A 241 7.43 -6.62 -14.85
CA ILE A 241 6.66 -7.77 -15.31
C ILE A 241 5.22 -7.63 -14.81
N ALA A 242 4.25 -7.73 -15.71
CA ALA A 242 2.84 -7.70 -15.35
C ALA A 242 2.48 -8.87 -14.40
N PRO A 243 1.62 -8.68 -13.38
CA PRO A 243 1.33 -9.70 -12.37
C PRO A 243 0.91 -11.07 -12.93
N THR A 244 0.09 -11.09 -13.98
CA THR A 244 -0.38 -12.34 -14.60
C THR A 244 0.74 -13.08 -15.32
N ARG A 245 1.66 -12.37 -15.97
CA ARG A 245 2.85 -12.95 -16.61
C ARG A 245 3.86 -13.42 -15.56
N PHE A 246 4.07 -12.65 -14.51
CA PHE A 246 4.93 -13.03 -13.39
C PHE A 246 4.43 -14.35 -12.78
N LEU A 247 3.15 -14.42 -12.37
CA LEU A 247 2.56 -15.60 -11.76
C LEU A 247 2.56 -16.82 -12.72
N SER A 248 2.21 -16.61 -13.99
CA SER A 248 2.28 -17.68 -15.00
C SER A 248 3.71 -18.22 -15.15
N THR A 249 4.71 -17.35 -15.08
CA THR A 249 6.12 -17.75 -15.15
C THR A 249 6.56 -18.47 -13.88
N LEU A 250 6.13 -18.01 -12.71
CA LEU A 250 6.40 -18.65 -11.42
C LEU A 250 5.92 -20.11 -11.42
N TYR A 251 4.71 -20.38 -11.91
CA TYR A 251 4.18 -21.75 -12.05
C TYR A 251 5.03 -22.65 -12.96
N ARG A 252 5.78 -22.09 -13.93
CA ARG A 252 6.66 -22.88 -14.81
C ARG A 252 8.02 -23.17 -14.19
N VAL A 253 8.49 -22.31 -13.29
CA VAL A 253 9.87 -22.36 -12.77
C VAL A 253 9.96 -22.77 -11.31
N ALA A 254 8.83 -22.83 -10.60
CA ALA A 254 8.75 -23.23 -9.19
C ALA A 254 7.59 -24.20 -8.95
N ASN A 255 7.75 -25.04 -7.93
CA ASN A 255 6.72 -26.00 -7.52
C ASN A 255 5.68 -25.28 -6.64
N SER A 256 4.42 -25.27 -7.10
CA SER A 256 3.35 -24.58 -6.39
C SER A 256 3.02 -25.13 -5.01
N SER A 257 3.40 -26.38 -4.69
CA SER A 257 3.27 -26.91 -3.33
C SER A 257 4.07 -26.14 -2.27
N THR A 258 4.98 -25.25 -2.69
CA THR A 258 5.78 -24.43 -1.77
C THR A 258 5.05 -23.19 -1.24
N TRP A 259 3.84 -22.86 -1.74
CA TRP A 259 3.02 -21.76 -1.19
C TRP A 259 1.57 -22.17 -1.00
N ASP A 260 0.90 -21.53 -0.04
CA ASP A 260 -0.49 -21.78 0.34
C ASP A 260 -1.44 -20.71 -0.23
N ALA A 261 -0.92 -19.51 -0.52
CA ALA A 261 -1.67 -18.38 -1.06
C ALA A 261 -0.81 -17.52 -1.99
N VAL A 262 -1.47 -16.76 -2.86
CA VAL A 262 -0.83 -15.80 -3.76
C VAL A 262 -1.12 -14.38 -3.27
N GLY A 263 -0.07 -13.61 -3.01
CA GLY A 263 -0.16 -12.18 -2.67
C GLY A 263 -0.36 -11.29 -3.89
N ILE A 264 -1.03 -10.14 -3.71
CA ILE A 264 -1.23 -9.12 -4.75
C ILE A 264 -1.43 -7.73 -4.12
N HIS A 265 -0.88 -6.69 -4.76
CA HIS A 265 -1.10 -5.28 -4.42
C HIS A 265 -1.91 -4.58 -5.52
N PRO A 266 -3.23 -4.82 -5.62
CA PRO A 266 -4.03 -4.41 -6.76
C PRO A 266 -4.40 -2.92 -6.71
N TYR A 267 -3.47 -2.01 -6.46
CA TYR A 267 -3.72 -0.58 -6.44
C TYR A 267 -4.38 -0.13 -7.76
N SER A 268 -5.40 0.73 -7.65
CA SER A 268 -6.21 1.18 -8.80
C SER A 268 -6.28 2.69 -8.94
N TYR A 269 -5.74 3.47 -7.99
CA TYR A 269 -5.82 4.92 -8.00
C TYR A 269 -5.15 5.51 -9.27
N PRO A 270 -5.68 6.60 -9.84
CA PRO A 270 -6.81 7.41 -9.36
C PRO A 270 -8.19 6.87 -9.78
N TYR A 271 -8.31 5.60 -10.18
CA TYR A 271 -9.57 4.97 -10.58
C TYR A 271 -10.16 4.11 -9.45
N LEU A 272 -11.49 4.02 -9.43
CA LEU A 272 -12.19 3.10 -8.54
C LEU A 272 -11.85 1.65 -8.93
N PRO A 273 -11.84 0.70 -7.98
CA PRO A 273 -11.40 -0.68 -8.22
C PRO A 273 -12.14 -1.40 -9.35
N LEU A 274 -13.42 -1.05 -9.58
CA LEU A 274 -14.28 -1.67 -10.59
C LEU A 274 -14.70 -0.70 -11.70
N ASP A 275 -13.99 0.41 -11.89
CA ASP A 275 -14.27 1.36 -12.97
C ASP A 275 -14.09 0.71 -14.34
N SER A 276 -15.18 0.62 -15.10
CA SER A 276 -15.24 -0.02 -16.41
C SER A 276 -14.34 0.64 -17.46
N SER A 277 -14.08 1.95 -17.33
CA SER A 277 -13.21 2.70 -18.24
C SER A 277 -11.73 2.35 -18.09
N SER A 278 -11.35 1.79 -16.93
CA SER A 278 -9.97 1.45 -16.58
C SER A 278 -9.67 -0.06 -16.62
N LYS A 279 -10.68 -0.89 -16.89
CA LYS A 279 -10.62 -2.36 -16.74
C LYS A 279 -9.44 -3.03 -17.46
N SER A 280 -8.97 -2.47 -18.57
CA SER A 280 -7.86 -3.04 -19.34
C SER A 280 -6.49 -2.91 -18.65
N PHE A 281 -6.31 -1.96 -17.72
CA PHE A 281 -5.03 -1.71 -17.04
C PHE A 281 -5.12 -1.62 -15.51
N ASN A 282 -6.33 -1.46 -14.95
CA ASN A 282 -6.57 -1.42 -13.52
C ASN A 282 -6.30 -2.79 -12.87
N ALA A 283 -5.30 -2.85 -11.98
CA ALA A 283 -4.87 -4.10 -11.36
C ALA A 283 -5.97 -4.77 -10.52
N PHE A 284 -6.83 -3.99 -9.86
CA PHE A 284 -7.99 -4.52 -9.13
C PHE A 284 -9.00 -5.17 -10.06
N ALA A 285 -9.33 -4.50 -11.17
CA ALA A 285 -10.23 -5.04 -12.18
C ALA A 285 -9.66 -6.30 -12.87
N GLN A 286 -8.34 -6.51 -12.81
CA GLN A 286 -7.65 -7.67 -13.37
C GLN A 286 -7.52 -8.87 -12.39
N LEU A 287 -7.94 -8.76 -11.13
CA LEU A 287 -7.92 -9.88 -10.17
C LEU A 287 -8.57 -11.18 -10.72
N PRO A 288 -9.70 -11.16 -11.46
CA PRO A 288 -10.25 -12.36 -12.07
C PRO A 288 -9.30 -13.06 -13.05
N ALA A 289 -8.49 -12.31 -13.80
CA ALA A 289 -7.51 -12.86 -14.73
C ALA A 289 -6.34 -13.52 -13.99
N LEU A 290 -5.89 -12.91 -12.89
CA LEU A 290 -4.88 -13.47 -12.00
C LEU A 290 -5.37 -14.78 -11.34
N TYR A 291 -6.59 -14.78 -10.80
CA TYR A 291 -7.20 -15.99 -10.25
C TYR A 291 -7.39 -17.09 -11.30
N ALA A 292 -7.77 -16.73 -12.54
CA ALA A 292 -7.85 -17.69 -13.64
C ALA A 292 -6.48 -18.33 -13.95
N THR A 293 -5.38 -17.59 -13.78
CA THR A 293 -4.02 -18.16 -13.88
C THR A 293 -3.76 -19.19 -12.78
N MET A 294 -4.15 -18.94 -11.53
CA MET A 294 -4.05 -19.94 -10.46
C MET A 294 -4.85 -21.21 -10.79
N ARG A 295 -6.11 -21.04 -11.21
CA ARG A 295 -7.01 -22.16 -11.56
C ARG A 295 -6.45 -23.03 -12.69
N ARG A 296 -5.91 -22.41 -13.75
CA ARG A 296 -5.31 -23.14 -14.89
C ARG A 296 -4.07 -23.96 -14.49
N ASN A 297 -3.39 -23.58 -13.41
CA ASN A 297 -2.21 -24.27 -12.89
C ASN A 297 -2.53 -25.16 -11.68
N GLY A 298 -3.80 -25.49 -11.43
CA GLY A 298 -4.22 -26.42 -10.37
C GLY A 298 -4.39 -25.81 -8.98
N ASP A 299 -4.11 -24.52 -8.81
CA ASP A 299 -4.16 -23.81 -7.52
C ASP A 299 -5.53 -23.12 -7.26
N GLY A 300 -6.59 -23.58 -7.93
CA GLY A 300 -7.93 -22.97 -7.81
C GLY A 300 -8.56 -23.07 -6.41
N ALA A 301 -8.02 -23.90 -5.52
CA ALA A 301 -8.45 -23.97 -4.13
C ALA A 301 -7.66 -23.03 -3.20
N LYS A 302 -6.52 -22.50 -3.66
CA LYS A 302 -5.71 -21.54 -2.89
C LYS A 302 -6.31 -20.15 -2.97
N LYS A 303 -5.97 -19.33 -1.98
CA LYS A 303 -6.52 -17.99 -1.83
C LYS A 303 -5.62 -16.92 -2.46
N LEU A 304 -6.24 -15.86 -2.96
CA LEU A 304 -5.60 -14.58 -3.26
C LEU A 304 -5.65 -13.69 -2.01
N TRP A 305 -4.50 -13.23 -1.55
CA TRP A 305 -4.37 -12.30 -0.43
C TRP A 305 -4.09 -10.91 -0.99
N VAL A 306 -4.98 -9.96 -0.69
CA VAL A 306 -4.71 -8.55 -1.01
C VAL A 306 -3.85 -8.01 0.11
N THR A 307 -2.52 -8.11 -0.05
CA THR A 307 -1.55 -7.80 0.99
C THR A 307 -1.28 -6.31 1.13
N GLU A 308 -1.70 -5.51 0.14
CA GLU A 308 -1.79 -4.06 0.21
C GLU A 308 -2.88 -3.53 -0.74
N TYR A 309 -3.64 -2.54 -0.29
CA TYR A 309 -4.51 -1.74 -1.14
C TYR A 309 -4.84 -0.42 -0.46
N GLY A 310 -4.87 0.68 -1.22
CA GLY A 310 -5.17 2.01 -0.72
C GLY A 310 -5.18 3.05 -1.83
N ALA A 311 -5.32 4.31 -1.44
CA ALA A 311 -5.18 5.45 -2.33
C ALA A 311 -4.66 6.66 -1.54
N PRO A 312 -3.70 7.44 -2.07
CA PRO A 312 -3.13 8.59 -1.38
C PRO A 312 -3.99 9.85 -1.55
N THR A 313 -4.12 10.65 -0.49
CA THR A 313 -4.99 11.84 -0.47
C THR A 313 -4.29 13.20 -0.65
N GLY A 314 -2.96 13.21 -0.77
CA GLY A 314 -2.15 14.43 -0.71
C GLY A 314 -2.18 15.26 -2.00
N GLY A 315 -2.51 16.56 -1.95
CA GLY A 315 -2.39 17.43 -3.13
C GLY A 315 -3.50 17.25 -4.18
N THR A 316 -3.25 17.75 -5.41
CA THR A 316 -4.26 17.82 -6.49
C THR A 316 -3.75 17.30 -7.83
N ASP A 317 -2.60 16.62 -7.85
CA ASP A 317 -2.13 15.98 -9.08
C ASP A 317 -2.95 14.72 -9.40
N LYS A 318 -2.72 14.17 -10.59
CA LYS A 318 -3.54 13.07 -11.13
C LYS A 318 -3.36 11.75 -10.40
N GLN A 319 -2.39 11.61 -9.49
CA GLN A 319 -2.14 10.35 -8.77
C GLN A 319 -2.66 10.39 -7.33
N LYS A 320 -3.29 11.49 -6.89
CA LYS A 320 -3.93 11.60 -5.58
C LYS A 320 -5.43 11.85 -5.70
N VAL A 321 -6.14 11.47 -4.65
CA VAL A 321 -7.61 11.43 -4.62
C VAL A 321 -8.16 12.23 -3.43
N SER A 322 -9.46 12.52 -3.45
CA SER A 322 -10.10 13.12 -2.25
C SER A 322 -10.21 12.09 -1.13
N GLU A 323 -10.34 12.52 0.13
CA GLU A 323 -10.63 11.61 1.24
C GLU A 323 -11.95 10.84 1.05
N GLN A 324 -12.92 11.43 0.34
CA GLN A 324 -14.15 10.72 -0.01
C GLN A 324 -13.86 9.60 -1.00
N PHE A 325 -13.14 9.88 -2.08
CA PHE A 325 -12.75 8.86 -3.04
C PHE A 325 -11.92 7.74 -2.41
N GLN A 326 -11.01 8.07 -1.48
CA GLN A 326 -10.25 7.08 -0.71
C GLN A 326 -11.20 6.14 0.05
N ALA A 327 -12.21 6.68 0.73
CA ALA A 327 -13.24 5.90 1.43
C ALA A 327 -14.03 5.00 0.47
N ASP A 328 -14.54 5.57 -0.63
CA ASP A 328 -15.35 4.85 -1.63
C ASP A 328 -14.56 3.72 -2.31
N SER A 329 -13.28 3.98 -2.59
CA SER A 329 -12.35 3.02 -3.17
C SER A 329 -12.09 1.84 -2.24
N LEU A 330 -11.79 2.11 -0.96
CA LEU A 330 -11.57 1.07 0.05
C LEU A 330 -12.83 0.26 0.32
N PHE A 331 -13.99 0.90 0.48
CA PHE A 331 -15.27 0.20 0.65
C PHE A 331 -15.55 -0.74 -0.52
N SER A 332 -15.46 -0.21 -1.74
CA SER A 332 -15.71 -0.98 -2.97
C SER A 332 -14.76 -2.18 -3.08
N ALA A 333 -13.48 -2.00 -2.76
CA ALA A 333 -12.49 -3.07 -2.80
C ALA A 333 -12.72 -4.15 -1.74
N ILE A 334 -13.00 -3.75 -0.50
CA ILE A 334 -13.29 -4.67 0.61
C ILE A 334 -14.56 -5.48 0.29
N MET A 335 -15.66 -4.82 -0.10
CA MET A 335 -16.90 -5.51 -0.42
C MET A 335 -16.78 -6.47 -1.62
N SER A 336 -15.97 -6.09 -2.62
CA SER A 336 -15.71 -6.91 -3.80
C SER A 336 -14.93 -8.19 -3.51
N THR A 337 -14.13 -8.21 -2.45
CA THR A 337 -13.30 -9.37 -2.06
C THR A 337 -13.95 -10.20 -0.95
N ARG A 338 -14.66 -9.54 -0.02
CA ARG A 338 -15.21 -10.16 1.21
C ARG A 338 -16.20 -11.29 0.96
N SER A 339 -16.99 -11.23 -0.11
CA SER A 339 -18.05 -12.20 -0.43
C SER A 339 -17.59 -13.36 -1.33
N ARG A 340 -16.29 -13.43 -1.65
CA ARG A 340 -15.73 -14.37 -2.63
C ARG A 340 -14.78 -15.33 -1.94
N GLY A 341 -15.17 -16.61 -1.85
CA GLY A 341 -14.43 -17.64 -1.09
C GLY A 341 -12.98 -17.92 -1.54
N HIS A 342 -12.52 -17.33 -2.64
CA HIS A 342 -11.14 -17.43 -3.12
C HIS A 342 -10.23 -16.27 -2.65
N PHE A 343 -10.72 -15.35 -1.83
CA PHE A 343 -9.88 -14.35 -1.18
C PHE A 343 -9.51 -14.77 0.26
N GLY A 344 -8.26 -14.48 0.63
CA GLY A 344 -7.78 -14.46 2.02
C GLY A 344 -7.86 -13.04 2.58
N PRO A 345 -7.24 -12.77 3.75
CA PRO A 345 -7.26 -11.45 4.38
C PRO A 345 -6.94 -10.30 3.43
N PHE A 346 -7.61 -9.16 3.66
CA PHE A 346 -7.45 -7.92 2.92
C PHE A 346 -6.72 -6.90 3.79
N PHE A 347 -5.62 -6.35 3.32
CA PHE A 347 -4.78 -5.42 4.07
C PHE A 347 -4.85 -4.03 3.46
N VAL A 348 -5.25 -3.06 4.28
CA VAL A 348 -5.29 -1.64 3.92
C VAL A 348 -3.90 -1.04 4.08
N TYR A 349 -3.35 -0.42 3.03
CA TYR A 349 -2.15 0.40 3.09
C TYR A 349 -2.57 1.88 3.12
N SER A 350 -2.42 2.58 4.24
CA SER A 350 -1.92 2.13 5.55
C SER A 350 -2.77 2.73 6.69
N LEU A 351 -2.46 2.43 7.96
CA LEU A 351 -3.26 2.99 9.07
C LEU A 351 -3.04 4.49 9.24
N ARG A 352 -1.79 4.97 9.17
CA ARG A 352 -1.39 6.33 9.51
C ARG A 352 -0.50 6.89 8.40
N ASP A 353 -0.76 8.13 8.02
CA ASP A 353 0.11 8.89 7.12
C ASP A 353 1.56 8.89 7.61
N ALA A 354 2.48 8.53 6.72
CA ALA A 354 3.91 8.41 7.04
C ALA A 354 4.53 9.77 7.42
N GLY A 355 3.98 10.87 6.90
CA GLY A 355 4.45 12.21 7.14
C GLY A 355 3.38 13.27 6.86
N THR A 356 3.82 14.48 6.53
CA THR A 356 2.93 15.64 6.32
C THR A 356 3.15 16.32 4.97
N ASP A 357 4.07 15.82 4.15
CA ASP A 357 4.32 16.35 2.81
C ASP A 357 3.18 15.91 1.87
N ARG A 358 2.30 16.84 1.54
CA ARG A 358 1.16 16.59 0.64
C ARG A 358 1.58 16.30 -0.81
N SER A 359 2.84 16.56 -1.17
CA SER A 359 3.37 16.27 -2.49
C SER A 359 3.90 14.84 -2.62
N ASP A 360 4.24 14.19 -1.51
CA ASP A 360 4.63 12.77 -1.48
C ASP A 360 3.37 11.90 -1.36
N ALA A 361 3.26 10.86 -2.20
CA ALA A 361 2.13 9.94 -2.11
C ALA A 361 2.20 9.08 -0.83
N GLU A 362 3.40 8.63 -0.45
CA GLU A 362 3.62 7.74 0.70
C GLU A 362 3.23 8.41 2.02
N ASP A 363 3.41 9.73 2.12
CA ASP A 363 2.99 10.54 3.25
C ASP A 363 1.47 10.63 3.42
N ASN A 364 0.65 10.16 2.46
CA ASN A 364 -0.78 10.47 2.41
C ASN A 364 -1.71 9.26 2.21
N PHE A 365 -1.24 8.02 2.37
CA PHE A 365 -2.06 6.80 2.26
C PHE A 365 -2.92 6.47 3.48
N GLY A 366 -2.60 7.04 4.64
CA GLY A 366 -3.18 6.65 5.92
C GLY A 366 -4.70 6.76 5.96
N LEU A 367 -5.34 5.87 6.72
CA LEU A 367 -6.71 6.05 7.22
C LEU A 367 -6.79 7.19 8.24
N LEU A 368 -5.69 7.40 8.96
CA LEU A 368 -5.47 8.47 9.92
C LEU A 368 -4.40 9.41 9.36
N ARG A 369 -4.51 10.69 9.69
CA ARG A 369 -3.43 11.65 9.45
C ARG A 369 -2.24 11.37 10.37
N ASN A 370 -1.12 12.01 10.10
CA ASN A 370 0.10 11.82 10.89
C ASN A 370 -0.10 12.19 12.39
N ASP A 371 -1.05 13.07 12.73
CA ASP A 371 -1.43 13.41 14.10
C ASP A 371 -2.48 12.46 14.74
N PHE A 372 -2.78 11.34 14.07
CA PHE A 372 -3.84 10.36 14.41
C PHE A 372 -5.28 10.87 14.29
N SER A 373 -5.52 12.07 13.74
CA SER A 373 -6.90 12.48 13.42
C SER A 373 -7.46 11.61 12.29
N PRO A 374 -8.72 11.14 12.38
CA PRO A 374 -9.27 10.25 11.37
C PRO A 374 -9.53 10.98 10.05
N LYS A 375 -9.25 10.30 8.94
CA LYS A 375 -9.82 10.63 7.62
C LYS A 375 -11.12 9.85 7.42
N LYS A 376 -11.90 10.24 6.42
CA LYS A 376 -13.18 9.58 6.06
C LYS A 376 -13.06 8.06 5.92
N ALA A 377 -11.96 7.58 5.34
CA ALA A 377 -11.74 6.17 5.09
C ALA A 377 -11.62 5.32 6.38
N TYR A 378 -11.22 5.90 7.52
CA TYR A 378 -11.10 5.14 8.77
C TYR A 378 -12.46 4.63 9.27
N ASP A 379 -13.47 5.50 9.28
CA ASP A 379 -14.82 5.13 9.70
C ASP A 379 -15.44 4.13 8.72
N GLU A 380 -15.12 4.23 7.43
CA GLU A 380 -15.60 3.33 6.39
C GLU A 380 -15.02 1.92 6.54
N VAL A 381 -13.71 1.80 6.75
CA VAL A 381 -13.05 0.51 7.01
C VAL A 381 -13.58 -0.12 8.30
N ARG A 382 -13.83 0.69 9.34
CA ARG A 382 -14.46 0.21 10.59
C ARG A 382 -15.86 -0.34 10.34
N ALA A 383 -16.71 0.40 9.62
CA ALA A 383 -18.06 -0.05 9.28
C ALA A 383 -18.03 -1.36 8.48
N ALA A 384 -17.12 -1.47 7.50
CA ALA A 384 -16.91 -2.69 6.73
C ALA A 384 -16.40 -3.86 7.61
N ALA A 385 -15.59 -3.60 8.62
CA ALA A 385 -15.12 -4.62 9.57
C ALA A 385 -16.24 -5.15 10.46
N ASP A 386 -17.12 -4.26 10.94
CA ASP A 386 -18.23 -4.57 11.85
C ASP A 386 -19.44 -5.19 11.15
N CYS A 387 -19.51 -5.11 9.83
CA CYS A 387 -20.55 -5.72 9.02
C CYS A 387 -20.51 -7.25 9.08
N ARG A 388 -21.37 -7.85 9.91
CA ARG A 388 -21.42 -9.29 10.19
C ARG A 388 -22.68 -9.94 9.68
#